data_AF-A0A0E3SM70-F1
#
_entry.id   AF-A0A0E3SM70-F1
#
_cell.length_a   1.000
_cell.length_b   1.000
_cell.length_c   1.000
_cell.angle_alpha   90.00
_cell.angle_beta   90.00
_cell.angle_gamma   90.00
#
_symmetry.space_group_name_H-M   'P 1'
#
loop_
_entity.id
_entity.type
_entity.pdbx_description
1 polymer ?
#
loop_
_entity_poly.entity_id
_entity_poly.type
_entity_poly.pdbx_seq_one_letter_code
_entity_poly.pdbx_strand_id
1 'polypeptide(L)'
;MADSKNIIIGLLVLVIILLLAFLAFRPMMYSSTYNQGGYQPGHIGPGMMNNPSYNYSYGPGMMGNMMAIYYPESKPVTQDEALKNIESFASQYGSNIQVEDFMVFSGNYYAVLKDTNSSQNIAEVLVDRYSGSAYPEPGPNMMWNTRFGAGRTTTGGPQYDMNEAKKLAGDFLTGYLPGAQVMESNEMPGYYTFDFGRQDIEGMLSVNAYNGQIWVHTWHGPYLGGMNTTS
;
A
#
# COMPACT_ATOMS: atom_id res chain seq x y z
N MET A 1 58.18 13.30 -4.22
CA MET A 1 57.41 12.21 -3.57
C MET A 1 56.95 12.75 -2.24
N ALA A 2 55.69 13.19 -2.14
CA ALA A 2 55.14 13.64 -0.87
C ALA A 2 55.03 12.42 0.06
N ASP A 3 55.57 12.54 1.28
CA ASP A 3 55.60 11.46 2.26
C ASP A 3 54.21 10.88 2.46
N SER A 4 54.05 9.59 2.20
CA SER A 4 52.79 8.85 2.33
C SER A 4 52.15 8.99 3.72
N LYS A 5 52.97 9.28 4.74
CA LYS A 5 52.52 9.64 6.09
C LYS A 5 51.66 10.91 6.13
N ASN A 6 52.00 11.95 5.35
CA ASN A 6 51.25 13.21 5.36
C ASN A 6 49.89 13.08 4.67
N ILE A 7 49.79 12.18 3.67
CA ILE A 7 48.53 11.87 2.99
C ILE A 7 47.58 11.09 3.91
N ILE A 8 48.10 10.11 4.66
CA ILE A 8 47.31 9.32 5.60
C ILE A 8 46.80 10.19 6.77
N ILE A 9 47.65 11.07 7.30
CA ILE A 9 47.25 12.03 8.34
C ILE A 9 46.17 12.99 7.82
N GLY A 10 46.31 13.49 6.60
CA GLY A 10 45.31 14.35 5.97
C GLY A 10 43.93 13.68 5.83
N LEU A 11 43.90 12.41 5.41
CA LEU A 11 42.67 11.62 5.29
C LEU A 11 42.01 11.35 6.65
N LEU A 12 42.79 11.01 7.68
CA LEU A 12 42.28 10.78 9.03
C LEU A 12 41.66 12.04 9.64
N VAL A 13 42.29 13.20 9.45
CA VAL A 13 41.75 14.48 9.92
C VAL A 13 40.44 14.80 9.19
N LEU A 14 40.35 14.54 7.88
CA LEU A 14 39.14 14.79 7.11
C LEU A 14 37.96 13.92 7.55
N VAL A 15 38.21 12.64 7.84
CA VAL A 15 37.19 11.71 8.37
C VAL A 15 36.71 12.12 9.76
N ILE A 16 37.61 12.59 10.63
CA ILE A 16 37.24 13.08 11.96
C ILE A 16 36.41 14.37 11.86
N ILE A 17 36.76 15.29 10.96
CA ILE A 17 35.98 16.51 10.72
C ILE A 17 34.57 16.18 10.21
N LEU A 18 34.42 15.22 9.29
CA LEU A 18 33.12 14.79 8.79
C LEU A 18 32.28 14.10 9.87
N LEU A 19 32.89 13.28 10.73
CA LEU A 19 32.23 12.66 11.89
C LEU A 19 31.77 13.69 12.93
N LEU A 20 32.61 14.68 13.23
CA LEU A 20 32.26 15.76 14.16
C LEU A 20 31.17 16.67 13.60
N ALA A 21 31.19 16.97 12.29
CA ALA A 21 30.10 17.67 11.62
C ALA A 21 28.79 16.86 11.67
N PHE A 22 28.85 15.55 11.44
CA PHE A 22 27.67 14.69 11.51
C PHE A 22 27.09 14.62 12.93
N LEU A 23 27.92 14.62 13.98
CA LEU A 23 27.48 14.64 15.38
C LEU A 23 26.92 16.02 15.80
N ALA A 24 27.51 17.11 15.33
CA ALA A 24 27.05 18.46 15.62
C ALA A 24 25.72 18.82 14.93
N PHE A 25 25.37 18.17 13.81
CA PHE A 25 24.11 18.39 13.09
C PHE A 25 22.94 17.48 13.53
N ARG A 26 23.16 16.50 14.41
CA ARG A 26 22.07 15.65 14.93
C ARG A 26 20.95 16.38 15.71
N PRO A 27 21.19 17.44 16.50
CA PRO A 27 20.11 18.11 17.22
C PRO A 27 19.25 19.04 16.34
N MET A 28 19.63 19.28 15.07
CA MET A 28 18.85 20.14 14.15
C MET A 28 17.82 19.37 13.30
N MET A 29 17.93 18.03 13.23
CA MET A 29 17.04 17.16 12.44
C MET A 29 16.00 16.42 13.28
N TYR A 30 16.02 16.60 14.61
CA TYR A 30 15.02 16.08 15.56
C TYR A 30 14.64 17.16 16.57
N SER A 31 14.07 18.26 16.08
CA SER A 31 13.30 19.16 16.96
C SER A 31 11.89 18.62 17.10
N SER A 32 11.66 17.79 18.12
CA SER A 32 10.30 17.56 18.63
C SER A 32 9.89 18.78 19.45
N THR A 33 9.13 19.70 18.84
CA THR A 33 8.43 20.75 19.59
C THR A 33 7.24 20.13 20.30
N TYR A 34 7.50 19.49 21.43
CA TYR A 34 6.52 19.21 22.47
C TYR A 34 6.06 20.55 23.04
N ASN A 35 4.89 21.03 22.62
CA ASN A 35 4.28 22.22 23.21
C ASN A 35 3.24 21.80 24.25
N GLN A 36 3.64 21.88 25.52
CA GLN A 36 2.77 21.81 26.69
C GLN A 36 2.06 23.16 26.82
N GLY A 37 0.74 23.21 26.58
CA GLY A 37 -0.02 24.41 26.87
C GLY A 37 -1.50 24.38 26.47
N GLY A 38 -2.37 24.27 27.48
CA GLY A 38 -3.66 24.96 27.47
C GLY A 38 -4.91 24.15 27.12
N TYR A 39 -5.44 23.38 28.07
CA TYR A 39 -6.87 23.11 28.13
C TYR A 39 -7.63 24.43 28.34
N GLN A 40 -8.53 24.78 27.43
CA GLN A 40 -9.59 25.77 27.64
C GLN A 40 -10.94 25.13 27.27
N PRO A 41 -11.91 25.08 28.21
CA PRO A 41 -13.20 24.45 27.99
C PRO A 41 -14.25 25.44 27.44
N GLY A 42 -15.00 25.00 26.43
CA GLY A 42 -16.35 25.48 26.15
C GLY A 42 -16.50 26.47 25.00
N HIS A 43 -17.16 26.01 23.92
CA HIS A 43 -18.38 26.60 23.34
C HIS A 43 -18.88 25.68 22.21
N ILE A 44 -19.68 24.68 22.60
CA ILE A 44 -20.46 23.86 21.66
C ILE A 44 -21.70 24.68 21.30
N GLY A 45 -21.71 25.27 20.10
CA GLY A 45 -22.91 25.86 19.51
C GLY A 45 -23.87 24.74 19.04
N PRO A 46 -25.20 24.94 19.14
CA PRO A 46 -26.16 23.89 18.82
C PRO A 46 -26.44 23.90 17.31
N GLY A 47 -26.01 22.85 16.62
CA GLY A 47 -26.38 22.67 15.22
C GLY A 47 -25.83 21.37 14.65
N MET A 48 -26.68 20.65 13.92
CA MET A 48 -26.37 19.45 13.13
C MET A 48 -26.44 18.11 13.87
N MET A 49 -27.51 17.92 14.63
CA MET A 49 -28.04 16.60 14.96
C MET A 49 -29.29 16.35 14.09
N ASN A 50 -29.08 15.92 12.84
CA ASN A 50 -30.05 15.14 12.04
C ASN A 50 -29.52 14.84 10.63
N ASN A 51 -28.82 13.71 10.48
CA ASN A 51 -28.84 12.95 9.23
C ASN A 51 -28.59 11.46 9.55
N PRO A 52 -29.62 10.58 9.55
CA PRO A 52 -29.49 9.18 9.92
C PRO A 52 -29.16 8.27 8.72
N SER A 53 -28.32 8.72 7.79
CA SER A 53 -27.99 7.95 6.59
C SER A 53 -26.50 8.04 6.29
N TYR A 54 -25.82 6.89 6.36
CA TYR A 54 -24.40 6.67 6.04
C TYR A 54 -23.38 7.09 7.10
N ASN A 55 -23.49 6.46 8.27
CA ASN A 55 -22.36 6.32 9.17
C ASN A 55 -21.44 5.18 8.67
N TYR A 56 -20.62 5.45 7.65
CA TYR A 56 -19.38 4.68 7.46
C TYR A 56 -18.41 5.13 8.54
N SER A 57 -18.73 4.74 9.78
CA SER A 57 -17.77 4.76 10.87
C SER A 57 -16.63 3.88 10.41
N TYR A 58 -15.47 4.47 10.15
CA TYR A 58 -14.20 3.75 10.14
C TYR A 58 -14.08 3.12 11.52
N GLY A 59 -14.66 1.92 11.68
CA GLY A 59 -14.62 1.18 12.91
C GLY A 59 -13.16 0.90 13.27
N PRO A 60 -12.85 0.71 14.56
CA PRO A 60 -11.49 0.43 15.04
C PRO A 60 -10.82 -0.80 14.39
N GLY A 61 -11.51 -1.56 13.54
CA GLY A 61 -11.03 -2.79 12.91
C GLY A 61 -10.07 -2.61 11.73
N MET A 62 -10.15 -1.52 10.95
CA MET A 62 -9.32 -1.40 9.74
C MET A 62 -7.88 -0.98 10.04
N MET A 63 -7.71 -0.04 10.99
CA MET A 63 -6.39 0.37 11.48
C MET A 63 -5.79 -0.67 12.43
N GLY A 64 -6.62 -1.47 13.10
CA GLY A 64 -6.19 -2.56 13.98
C GLY A 64 -5.63 -3.77 13.23
N ASN A 65 -6.21 -4.14 12.08
CA ASN A 65 -5.68 -5.22 11.24
C ASN A 65 -4.33 -4.88 10.58
N MET A 66 -4.03 -3.59 10.41
CA MET A 66 -2.73 -3.12 9.89
C MET A 66 -1.63 -3.03 10.96
N MET A 67 -2.01 -3.15 12.25
CA MET A 67 -1.13 -3.08 13.43
C MET A 67 -1.32 -4.31 14.31
N ALA A 68 -1.24 -5.49 13.69
CA ALA A 68 -1.47 -6.74 14.38
C ALA A 68 -0.29 -7.11 15.28
N ILE A 69 -0.61 -7.52 16.51
CA ILE A 69 0.33 -8.02 17.51
C ILE A 69 0.16 -9.53 17.56
N TYR A 70 1.25 -10.27 17.32
CA TYR A 70 1.24 -11.73 17.35
C TYR A 70 2.12 -12.27 18.47
N TYR A 71 1.83 -13.50 18.90
CA TYR A 71 2.69 -14.21 19.81
C TYR A 71 3.89 -14.82 19.06
N PRO A 72 5.06 -15.00 19.70
CA PRO A 72 6.25 -15.55 19.04
C PRO A 72 6.06 -16.92 18.38
N GLU A 73 5.13 -17.72 18.89
CA GLU A 73 4.77 -19.06 18.37
C GLU A 73 3.69 -19.05 17.30
N SER A 74 3.12 -17.89 16.97
CA SER A 74 2.11 -17.76 15.92
C SER A 74 2.67 -18.25 14.58
N LYS A 75 1.87 -19.07 13.90
CA LYS A 75 2.20 -19.58 12.57
C LYS A 75 1.26 -18.95 11.54
N PRO A 76 1.73 -18.74 10.30
CA PRO A 76 0.84 -18.32 9.24
C PRO A 76 -0.28 -19.35 9.02
N VAL A 77 -1.50 -18.87 8.75
CA VAL A 77 -2.59 -19.67 8.21
C VAL A 77 -2.18 -20.23 6.84
N THR A 78 -2.78 -21.36 6.46
CA THR A 78 -2.48 -22.00 5.17
C THR A 78 -3.02 -21.17 4.00
N GLN A 79 -2.49 -21.37 2.78
CA GLN A 79 -3.01 -20.70 1.58
C GLN A 79 -4.48 -21.09 1.32
N ASP A 80 -4.83 -22.37 1.49
CA ASP A 80 -6.23 -22.84 1.35
C ASP A 80 -7.18 -22.17 2.34
N GLU A 81 -6.73 -21.94 3.58
CA GLU A 81 -7.50 -21.23 4.59
C GLU A 81 -7.63 -19.75 4.25
N ALA A 82 -6.55 -19.11 3.81
CA ALA A 82 -6.59 -17.73 3.34
C ALA A 82 -7.54 -17.57 2.15
N LEU A 83 -7.48 -18.46 1.16
CA LEU A 83 -8.36 -18.43 -0.01
C LEU A 83 -9.82 -18.55 0.40
N LYS A 84 -10.17 -19.49 1.29
CA LYS A 84 -11.53 -19.59 1.84
C LYS A 84 -11.98 -18.33 2.57
N ASN A 85 -11.08 -17.68 3.31
CA ASN A 85 -11.39 -16.42 4.00
C ASN A 85 -11.64 -15.29 2.98
N ILE A 86 -10.89 -15.24 1.88
CA ILE A 86 -11.11 -14.30 0.77
C ILE A 86 -12.44 -14.57 0.09
N GLU A 87 -12.75 -15.82 -0.27
CA GLU A 87 -14.02 -16.21 -0.90
C GLU A 87 -15.21 -15.84 0.00
N SER A 88 -15.11 -16.10 1.29
CA SER A 88 -16.12 -15.70 2.27
C SER A 88 -16.26 -14.17 2.34
N PHE A 89 -15.15 -13.44 2.38
CA PHE A 89 -15.14 -11.98 2.39
C PHE A 89 -15.69 -11.37 1.09
N ALA A 90 -15.42 -12.00 -0.05
CA ALA A 90 -15.85 -11.57 -1.38
C ALA A 90 -17.37 -11.59 -1.55
N SER A 91 -18.09 -12.42 -0.78
CA SER A 91 -19.56 -12.48 -0.80
C SER A 91 -20.24 -11.13 -0.48
N GLN A 92 -19.52 -10.22 0.20
CA GLN A 92 -19.98 -8.86 0.50
C GLN A 92 -20.05 -7.96 -0.74
N TYR A 93 -19.31 -8.30 -1.80
CA TYR A 93 -19.27 -7.54 -3.07
C TYR A 93 -20.33 -8.02 -4.06
N GLY A 94 -20.87 -9.22 -3.87
CA GLY A 94 -21.92 -9.80 -4.71
C GLY A 94 -21.84 -11.34 -4.77
N SER A 95 -22.90 -11.98 -5.25
CA SER A 95 -22.96 -13.44 -5.40
C SER A 95 -22.21 -13.98 -6.61
N ASN A 96 -21.81 -13.11 -7.54
CA ASN A 96 -21.14 -13.42 -8.80
C ASN A 96 -19.66 -13.02 -8.78
N ILE A 97 -19.06 -12.92 -7.59
CA ILE A 97 -17.68 -12.51 -7.40
C ILE A 97 -16.80 -13.74 -7.20
N GLN A 98 -15.66 -13.76 -7.88
CA GLN A 98 -14.65 -14.81 -7.82
C GLN A 98 -13.28 -14.22 -7.50
N VAL A 99 -12.38 -15.07 -7.02
CA VAL A 99 -10.94 -14.75 -6.95
C VAL A 99 -10.34 -15.01 -8.32
N GLU A 100 -9.79 -13.96 -8.93
CA GLU A 100 -9.11 -14.04 -10.23
C GLU A 100 -7.63 -14.38 -10.06
N ASP A 101 -7.00 -13.74 -9.08
CA ASP A 101 -5.58 -13.89 -8.80
C ASP A 101 -5.36 -13.97 -7.29
N PHE A 102 -4.35 -14.74 -6.90
CA PHE A 102 -3.98 -14.98 -5.51
C PHE A 102 -2.45 -15.04 -5.37
N MET A 103 -1.92 -14.10 -4.59
CA MET A 103 -0.49 -13.93 -4.37
C MET A 103 -0.15 -14.04 -2.89
N VAL A 104 1.04 -14.56 -2.61
CA VAL A 104 1.59 -14.66 -1.26
C VAL A 104 2.74 -13.69 -1.14
N PHE A 105 2.60 -12.76 -0.20
CA PHE A 105 3.68 -11.89 0.22
C PHE A 105 4.07 -12.19 1.66
N SER A 106 5.20 -11.66 2.11
CA SER A 106 5.67 -11.88 3.47
C SER A 106 4.71 -11.32 4.52
N GLY A 107 4.02 -10.20 4.21
CA GLY A 107 3.15 -9.46 5.10
C GLY A 107 1.66 -9.84 5.00
N ASN A 108 1.20 -10.36 3.87
CA ASN A 108 -0.21 -10.70 3.64
C ASN A 108 -0.36 -11.74 2.52
N TYR A 109 -1.53 -12.37 2.47
CA TYR A 109 -2.04 -12.94 1.23
C TYR A 109 -2.83 -11.85 0.51
N TYR A 110 -2.65 -11.73 -0.80
CA TYR A 110 -3.31 -10.75 -1.65
C TYR A 110 -4.21 -11.48 -2.64
N ALA A 111 -5.33 -10.87 -2.99
CA ALA A 111 -6.16 -11.35 -4.08
C ALA A 111 -6.86 -10.22 -4.84
N VAL A 112 -7.08 -10.48 -6.12
CA VAL A 112 -7.97 -9.71 -6.99
C VAL A 112 -9.33 -10.37 -7.03
N LEU A 113 -10.37 -9.58 -6.81
CA LEU A 113 -11.76 -9.99 -6.98
C LEU A 113 -12.28 -9.59 -8.36
N LYS A 114 -12.98 -10.50 -9.02
CA LYS A 114 -13.56 -10.31 -10.35
C LYS A 114 -15.06 -10.55 -10.36
N ASP A 115 -15.77 -9.66 -11.03
CA ASP A 115 -17.19 -9.80 -11.32
C ASP A 115 -17.36 -10.62 -12.59
N THR A 116 -17.93 -11.81 -12.48
CA THR A 116 -18.00 -12.78 -13.58
C THR A 116 -19.00 -12.42 -14.66
N ASN A 117 -20.00 -11.59 -14.34
CA ASN A 117 -21.00 -11.16 -15.31
C ASN A 117 -20.39 -10.15 -16.29
N SER A 118 -19.47 -9.31 -15.81
CA SER A 118 -18.78 -8.29 -16.60
C SER A 118 -17.35 -8.69 -17.01
N SER A 119 -16.80 -9.75 -16.42
CA SER A 119 -15.39 -10.14 -16.50
C SER A 119 -14.41 -9.03 -16.06
N GLN A 120 -14.87 -8.08 -15.25
CA GLN A 120 -14.08 -6.96 -14.77
C GLN A 120 -13.51 -7.26 -13.37
N ASN A 121 -12.24 -6.92 -13.13
CA ASN A 121 -11.70 -6.87 -11.77
C ASN A 121 -12.31 -5.70 -11.02
N ILE A 122 -12.68 -5.89 -9.76
CA ILE A 122 -13.54 -4.95 -9.03
C ILE A 122 -12.97 -4.44 -7.71
N ALA A 123 -12.07 -5.19 -7.09
CA ALA A 123 -11.51 -4.87 -5.79
C ALA A 123 -10.27 -5.73 -5.51
N GLU A 124 -9.45 -5.24 -4.60
CA GLU A 124 -8.29 -5.96 -4.05
C GLU A 124 -8.52 -6.22 -2.57
N VAL A 125 -8.16 -7.43 -2.12
CA VAL A 125 -8.40 -7.91 -0.76
C VAL A 125 -7.11 -8.51 -0.21
N LEU A 126 -6.84 -8.23 1.06
CA LEU A 126 -5.75 -8.82 1.81
C LEU A 126 -6.29 -9.77 2.86
N VAL A 127 -5.52 -10.81 3.16
CA VAL A 127 -5.66 -11.62 4.36
C VAL A 127 -4.40 -11.51 5.19
N ASP A 128 -4.59 -11.15 6.45
CA ASP A 128 -3.53 -11.18 7.44
C ASP A 128 -3.01 -12.61 7.62
N ARG A 129 -1.69 -12.79 7.50
CA ARG A 129 -1.12 -14.14 7.42
C ARG A 129 -1.28 -14.95 8.69
N TYR A 130 -1.41 -14.33 9.86
CA TYR A 130 -1.37 -15.05 11.13
C TYR A 130 -2.74 -15.16 11.79
N SER A 131 -3.55 -14.10 11.71
CA SER A 131 -4.93 -14.10 12.22
C SER A 131 -5.94 -14.65 11.21
N GLY A 132 -5.61 -14.68 9.92
CA GLY A 132 -6.54 -15.08 8.86
C GLY A 132 -7.62 -14.04 8.56
N SER A 133 -7.54 -12.84 9.14
CA SER A 133 -8.54 -11.79 8.94
C SER A 133 -8.46 -11.21 7.53
N ALA A 134 -9.56 -11.28 6.78
CA ALA A 134 -9.70 -10.68 5.46
C ALA A 134 -10.18 -9.22 5.55
N TYR A 135 -9.62 -8.34 4.72
CA TYR A 135 -9.99 -6.93 4.66
C TYR A 135 -9.67 -6.32 3.29
N PRO A 136 -10.32 -5.21 2.89
CA PRO A 136 -10.00 -4.51 1.65
C PRO A 136 -8.57 -3.99 1.71
N GLU A 137 -7.85 -4.08 0.59
CA GLU A 137 -6.50 -3.54 0.51
C GLU A 137 -6.47 -2.03 0.83
N PRO A 138 -5.56 -1.57 1.71
CA PRO A 138 -5.41 -0.15 2.01
C PRO A 138 -4.93 0.65 0.79
N GLY A 139 -5.20 1.96 0.77
CA GLY A 139 -4.74 2.83 -0.31
C GLY A 139 -5.68 2.79 -1.52
N PRO A 140 -5.21 2.50 -2.75
CA PRO A 140 -5.98 2.64 -3.99
C PRO A 140 -7.36 1.97 -3.97
N ASN A 141 -7.45 0.73 -3.50
CA ASN A 141 -8.71 0.00 -3.41
C ASN A 141 -9.74 0.67 -2.47
N MET A 142 -9.30 1.28 -1.38
CA MET A 142 -10.20 2.03 -0.49
C MET A 142 -10.46 3.47 -0.96
N MET A 143 -9.45 4.12 -1.51
CA MET A 143 -9.44 5.57 -1.74
C MET A 143 -9.83 5.96 -3.16
N TRP A 144 -9.40 5.18 -4.15
CA TRP A 144 -9.57 5.47 -5.57
C TRP A 144 -10.63 4.60 -6.24
N ASN A 145 -10.98 3.45 -5.65
CA ASN A 145 -12.00 2.57 -6.21
C ASN A 145 -13.36 3.29 -6.36
N THR A 146 -13.85 3.40 -7.59
CA THR A 146 -15.08 4.13 -7.92
C THR A 146 -16.34 3.29 -7.76
N ARG A 147 -16.21 1.97 -7.61
CA ARG A 147 -17.35 1.06 -7.42
C ARG A 147 -17.57 0.71 -5.97
N PHE A 148 -16.53 0.55 -5.16
CA PHE A 148 -16.63 0.08 -3.76
C PHE A 148 -15.91 0.95 -2.73
N GLY A 149 -15.05 1.89 -3.17
CA GLY A 149 -14.29 2.77 -2.28
C GLY A 149 -14.82 4.20 -2.19
N ALA A 150 -14.02 5.08 -1.60
CA ALA A 150 -14.27 6.52 -1.50
C ALA A 150 -14.26 7.23 -2.87
N GLY A 151 -13.64 6.61 -3.89
CA GLY A 151 -13.62 7.11 -5.26
C GLY A 151 -15.01 7.23 -5.91
N ARG A 152 -16.07 6.70 -5.30
CA ARG A 152 -17.48 6.88 -5.73
C ARG A 152 -17.90 8.34 -5.86
N THR A 153 -17.23 9.25 -5.15
CA THR A 153 -17.51 10.70 -5.23
C THR A 153 -16.76 11.39 -6.37
N THR A 154 -15.88 10.68 -7.08
CA THR A 154 -15.12 11.24 -8.22
C THR A 154 -16.07 11.53 -9.37
N THR A 155 -15.93 12.72 -9.95
CA THR A 155 -16.71 13.17 -11.10
C THR A 155 -15.85 13.28 -12.35
N GLY A 156 -16.44 13.08 -13.53
CA GLY A 156 -15.73 13.07 -14.80
C GLY A 156 -15.34 11.64 -15.23
N GLY A 157 -14.69 11.53 -16.39
CA GLY A 157 -14.16 10.26 -16.90
C GLY A 157 -12.68 10.07 -16.55
N PRO A 158 -12.16 8.83 -16.60
CA PRO A 158 -10.72 8.59 -16.51
C PRO A 158 -9.98 9.40 -17.59
N GLN A 159 -8.83 9.93 -17.22
CA GLN A 159 -7.95 10.74 -18.09
C GLN A 159 -6.78 9.93 -18.65
N TYR A 160 -6.49 8.78 -18.04
CA TYR A 160 -5.43 7.88 -18.43
C TYR A 160 -6.04 6.51 -18.71
N ASP A 161 -5.68 5.92 -19.85
CA ASP A 161 -5.96 4.51 -20.12
C ASP A 161 -4.88 3.58 -19.55
N MET A 162 -5.06 2.27 -19.72
CA MET A 162 -4.12 1.25 -19.24
C MET A 162 -2.70 1.44 -19.79
N ASN A 163 -2.54 1.79 -21.06
CA ASN A 163 -1.22 1.94 -21.69
C ASN A 163 -0.52 3.20 -21.18
N GLU A 164 -1.25 4.30 -21.03
CA GLU A 164 -0.73 5.55 -20.47
C GLU A 164 -0.35 5.36 -18.99
N ALA A 165 -1.19 4.69 -18.20
CA ALA A 165 -0.91 4.37 -16.82
C ALA A 165 0.30 3.44 -16.68
N LYS A 166 0.42 2.41 -17.52
CA LYS A 166 1.59 1.51 -17.55
C LYS A 166 2.87 2.26 -17.90
N LYS A 167 2.79 3.23 -18.82
CA LYS A 167 3.92 4.11 -19.14
C LYS A 167 4.33 4.97 -17.94
N LEU A 168 3.36 5.59 -17.25
CA LEU A 168 3.64 6.37 -16.02
C LEU A 168 4.32 5.51 -14.95
N ALA A 169 3.83 4.28 -14.73
CA ALA A 169 4.43 3.32 -13.83
C ALA A 169 5.88 2.99 -14.23
N GLY A 170 6.11 2.65 -15.50
CA GLY A 170 7.45 2.35 -16.02
C GLY A 170 8.43 3.52 -15.88
N ASP A 171 8.00 4.73 -16.22
CA ASP A 171 8.82 5.94 -16.10
C ASP A 171 9.20 6.19 -14.63
N PHE A 172 8.26 6.03 -13.70
CA PHE A 172 8.53 6.15 -12.25
C PHE A 172 9.52 5.10 -11.75
N LEU A 173 9.40 3.86 -12.20
CA LEU A 173 10.29 2.76 -11.78
C LEU A 173 11.75 3.00 -12.16
N THR A 174 12.04 3.77 -13.21
CA THR A 174 13.43 4.11 -13.59
C THR A 174 14.21 4.79 -12.46
N GLY A 175 13.54 5.61 -11.65
CA GLY A 175 14.12 6.29 -10.49
C GLY A 175 13.85 5.57 -9.16
N TYR A 176 12.69 4.94 -9.03
CA TYR A 176 12.30 4.26 -7.80
C TYR A 176 13.07 2.96 -7.56
N LEU A 177 13.18 2.13 -8.61
CA LEU A 177 13.87 0.84 -8.56
C LEU A 177 14.56 0.58 -9.90
N PRO A 178 15.78 1.10 -10.11
CA PRO A 178 16.48 0.99 -11.39
C PRO A 178 16.57 -0.46 -11.89
N GLY A 179 16.19 -0.65 -13.16
CA GLY A 179 16.14 -1.94 -13.84
C GLY A 179 14.83 -2.71 -13.69
N ALA A 180 13.93 -2.30 -12.77
CA ALA A 180 12.61 -2.93 -12.66
C ALA A 180 11.70 -2.54 -13.83
N GLN A 181 10.80 -3.46 -14.17
CA GLN A 181 9.79 -3.30 -15.22
C GLN A 181 8.43 -3.72 -14.70
N VAL A 182 7.37 -3.21 -15.33
CA VAL A 182 6.01 -3.71 -15.11
C VAL A 182 5.89 -5.11 -15.70
N MET A 183 5.49 -6.07 -14.86
CA MET A 183 5.37 -7.49 -15.20
C MET A 183 3.92 -7.83 -15.55
N GLU A 184 2.98 -7.45 -14.70
CA GLU A 184 1.54 -7.70 -14.88
C GLU A 184 0.72 -6.41 -14.72
N SER A 185 -0.55 -6.45 -15.12
CA SER A 185 -1.39 -5.25 -15.17
C SER A 185 -2.84 -5.61 -14.92
N ASN A 186 -3.45 -4.97 -13.93
CA ASN A 186 -4.82 -5.18 -13.51
C ASN A 186 -5.61 -3.87 -13.61
N GLU A 187 -6.73 -3.89 -14.33
CA GLU A 187 -7.65 -2.76 -14.41
C GLU A 187 -8.67 -2.84 -13.27
N MET A 188 -8.73 -1.80 -12.44
CA MET A 188 -9.68 -1.68 -11.34
C MET A 188 -10.62 -0.50 -11.59
N PRO A 189 -11.78 -0.42 -10.92
CA PRO A 189 -12.67 0.72 -11.05
C PRO A 189 -11.97 2.01 -10.59
N GLY A 190 -11.48 2.82 -11.53
CA GLY A 190 -10.88 4.13 -11.28
C GLY A 190 -9.37 4.19 -11.08
N TYR A 191 -8.67 3.06 -11.18
CA TYR A 191 -7.21 2.99 -11.11
C TYR A 191 -6.69 1.70 -11.76
N TYR A 192 -5.38 1.63 -11.97
CA TYR A 192 -4.69 0.48 -12.51
C TYR A 192 -3.65 -0.01 -11.50
N THR A 193 -3.56 -1.31 -11.26
CA THR A 193 -2.52 -1.91 -10.41
C THR A 193 -1.52 -2.65 -11.30
N PHE A 194 -0.24 -2.54 -10.95
CA PHE A 194 0.88 -3.10 -11.68
C PHE A 194 1.81 -3.82 -10.72
N ASP A 195 2.10 -5.08 -11.06
CA ASP A 195 3.19 -5.82 -10.45
C ASP A 195 4.48 -5.41 -11.16
N PHE A 196 5.57 -5.25 -10.40
CA PHE A 196 6.84 -4.86 -10.97
C PHE A 196 8.01 -5.61 -10.35
N GLY A 197 9.09 -5.72 -11.12
CA GLY A 197 10.34 -6.33 -10.66
C GLY A 197 11.39 -6.43 -11.77
N ARG A 198 12.57 -6.97 -11.44
CA ARG A 198 13.68 -7.13 -12.40
C ARG A 198 13.71 -8.50 -13.07
N GLN A 199 13.31 -9.53 -12.35
CA GLN A 199 13.32 -10.92 -12.79
C GLN A 199 12.04 -11.61 -12.32
N ASP A 200 11.77 -11.45 -11.01
CA ASP A 200 10.54 -11.86 -10.35
C ASP A 200 9.84 -10.62 -9.78
N ILE A 201 8.61 -10.80 -9.30
CA ILE A 201 7.82 -9.74 -8.67
C ILE A 201 8.53 -9.27 -7.39
N GLU A 202 8.84 -7.97 -7.33
CA GLU A 202 9.51 -7.32 -6.20
C GLU A 202 8.58 -6.35 -5.46
N GLY A 203 7.46 -5.98 -6.06
CA GLY A 203 6.45 -5.14 -5.43
C GLY A 203 5.29 -4.84 -6.37
N MET A 204 4.37 -4.03 -5.84
CA MET A 204 3.17 -3.60 -6.55
C MET A 204 3.02 -2.09 -6.39
N LEU A 205 2.45 -1.45 -7.40
CA LEU A 205 2.03 -0.06 -7.33
C LEU A 205 0.72 0.12 -8.09
N SER A 206 -0.02 1.17 -7.76
CA SER A 206 -1.18 1.59 -8.56
C SER A 206 -1.01 2.98 -9.14
N VAL A 207 -1.66 3.21 -10.27
CA VAL A 207 -1.78 4.52 -10.92
C VAL A 207 -3.25 4.93 -10.95
N ASN A 208 -3.56 6.10 -10.42
CA ASN A 208 -4.90 6.66 -10.44
C ASN A 208 -5.30 7.03 -11.88
N ALA A 209 -6.44 6.52 -12.36
CA ALA A 209 -6.86 6.69 -13.75
C ALA A 209 -7.31 8.13 -14.10
N TYR A 210 -7.50 9.00 -13.12
CA TYR A 210 -8.00 10.37 -13.32
C TYR A 210 -6.90 11.42 -13.27
N ASN A 211 -5.85 11.20 -12.48
CA ASN A 211 -4.82 12.21 -12.25
C ASN A 211 -3.37 11.68 -12.37
N GLY A 212 -3.18 10.40 -12.69
CA GLY A 212 -1.88 9.80 -12.91
C GLY A 212 -1.01 9.67 -11.65
N GLN A 213 -1.56 9.92 -10.45
CA GLN A 213 -0.84 9.73 -9.20
C GLN A 213 -0.45 8.27 -9.02
N ILE A 214 0.77 8.06 -8.54
CA ILE A 214 1.35 6.73 -8.32
C ILE A 214 1.38 6.44 -6.82
N TRP A 215 0.93 5.26 -6.43
CA TRP A 215 0.95 4.78 -5.06
C TRP A 215 1.66 3.42 -4.98
N VAL A 216 2.83 3.38 -4.35
CA VAL A 216 3.57 2.12 -4.13
C VAL A 216 3.01 1.39 -2.92
N HIS A 217 2.76 0.09 -3.06
CA HIS A 217 2.17 -0.76 -2.03
C HIS A 217 3.25 -1.28 -1.07
N THR A 218 3.52 -0.53 0.00
CA THR A 218 4.62 -0.83 0.93
C THR A 218 4.28 -1.89 1.98
N TRP A 219 3.06 -2.41 2.02
CA TRP A 219 2.56 -3.30 3.07
C TRP A 219 2.74 -4.79 2.78
N HIS A 220 3.03 -5.19 1.53
CA HIS A 220 3.20 -6.60 1.15
C HIS A 220 4.51 -7.20 1.66
N GLY A 221 5.61 -6.45 1.56
CA GLY A 221 6.97 -6.99 1.72
C GLY A 221 7.33 -7.97 0.59
N PRO A 222 8.38 -8.81 0.77
CA PRO A 222 8.83 -9.73 -0.28
C PRO A 222 7.76 -10.69 -0.80
N TYR A 223 7.76 -10.92 -2.12
CA TYR A 223 6.93 -11.92 -2.77
C TYR A 223 7.42 -13.34 -2.44
N LEU A 224 6.47 -14.25 -2.22
CA LEU A 224 6.72 -15.65 -1.82
C LEU A 224 6.12 -16.67 -2.79
N GLY A 225 5.49 -16.23 -3.88
CA GLY A 225 4.81 -17.08 -4.86
C GLY A 225 3.30 -16.84 -4.92
N GLY A 226 2.59 -17.53 -5.81
CA GLY A 226 1.17 -17.34 -6.04
C GLY A 226 0.54 -18.49 -6.82
N MET A 227 -0.79 -18.47 -6.92
CA MET A 227 -1.58 -19.38 -7.73
C MET A 227 -2.48 -18.55 -8.65
N ASN A 228 -2.37 -18.76 -9.96
CA ASN A 228 -3.35 -18.21 -10.89
C ASN A 228 -4.59 -19.11 -10.82
N THR A 229 -5.69 -18.62 -10.26
CA THR A 229 -6.88 -19.45 -9.97
C THR A 229 -7.80 -19.64 -11.17
N THR A 230 -7.52 -18.94 -12.28
CA THR A 230 -8.24 -19.10 -13.56
C THR A 230 -7.29 -19.60 -14.65
N SER A 231 -7.51 -20.85 -15.09
CA SER A 231 -7.07 -21.41 -16.38
C SER A 231 -8.29 -21.73 -17.23
#